data_AF-A0A0F9DQE5-F1
#
_entry.id   AF-A0A0F9DQE5-F1
#
_cell.length_a   1.000
_cell.length_b   1.000
_cell.length_c   1.000
_cell.angle_alpha   90.00
_cell.angle_beta   90.00
_cell.angle_gamma   90.00
#
_symmetry.space_group_name_H-M   'P 1'
#
loop_
_entity.id
_entity.type
_entity.pdbx_description
1 polymer ?
#
loop_
_entity_poly.entity_id
_entity_poly.type
_entity_poly.pdbx_seq_one_letter_code
_entity_poly.pdbx_strand_id
1 'polypeptide(L)' 'MASKTITITEDVYQLLKLLKKQNESFSELLRRLAMSVNGQKLESFFGSWDLSDQEYKEIQEEIKLNQIPFNGKKRRFD' A
#
# COMPACT_ATOMS: atom_id res chain seq x y z
N MET A 1 -13.56 16.82 20.46
CA MET A 1 -12.22 16.35 20.05
C MET A 1 -11.24 17.47 20.35
N ALA A 2 -10.10 17.18 20.98
CA ALA A 2 -9.09 18.20 21.23
C ALA A 2 -8.52 18.69 19.88
N SER A 3 -8.72 19.97 19.56
CA SER A 3 -8.11 20.58 18.39
C SER A 3 -6.71 21.09 18.77
N LYS A 4 -5.73 20.81 17.91
CA LYS A 4 -4.40 21.40 17.99
C LYS A 4 -4.19 22.24 16.74
N THR A 5 -3.78 23.48 16.92
CA THR A 5 -3.46 24.38 15.81
C THR A 5 -2.00 24.17 15.43
N ILE A 6 -1.74 23.92 14.15
CA ILE A 6 -0.40 23.82 13.59
C ILE A 6 -0.19 25.04 12.69
N THR A 7 0.90 25.76 12.91
CA THR A 7 1.31 26.85 12.01
C THR A 7 2.18 26.27 10.92
N ILE A 8 1.86 26.54 9.67
CA ILE A 8 2.61 26.11 8.50
C ILE A 8 2.97 27.31 7.65
N THR A 9 4.02 27.18 6.85
CA THR A 9 4.41 28.18 5.87
C THR A 9 3.47 28.14 4.66
N GLU A 10 3.38 29.25 3.92
CA GLU A 10 2.43 29.42 2.81
C GLU A 10 2.69 28.40 1.68
N ASP A 11 3.95 28.10 1.38
CA ASP A 11 4.36 27.07 0.43
C ASP A 11 3.82 25.68 0.79
N VAL A 12 3.90 25.31 2.07
CA VAL A 12 3.36 24.04 2.58
C VAL A 12 1.83 24.03 2.48
N TYR A 13 1.17 25.15 2.77
CA TYR A 13 -0.28 25.27 2.61
C TYR A 13 -0.71 25.03 1.15
N GLN A 14 -0.01 25.63 0.18
CA GLN A 14 -0.30 25.42 -1.24
C GLN A 14 -0.09 23.96 -1.67
N LEU A 15 0.96 23.30 -1.19
CA LEU A 15 1.18 21.88 -1.45
C LEU A 15 0.05 21.00 -0.88
N LEU A 16 -0.38 21.25 0.36
CA LEU A 16 -1.49 20.52 0.97
C LEU A 16 -2.80 20.76 0.23
N LYS A 17 -3.01 21.98 -0.29
CA LYS A 17 -4.19 22.34 -1.09
C LYS A 17 -4.24 21.58 -2.42
N LEU A 18 -3.09 21.36 -3.08
CA LEU A 18 -3.01 20.56 -4.31
C LEU A 18 -3.28 19.06 -4.04
N LEU A 19 -2.90 18.55 -2.87
CA LEU A 19 -3.10 17.15 -2.48
C LEU A 19 -4.53 16.84 -1.97
N LYS A 20 -5.29 17.88 -1.62
CA LYS A 20 -6.65 17.81 -1.07
C LYS A 20 -7.66 17.42 -2.16
N LYS A 21 -8.46 16.39 -1.89
CA LYS A 21 -9.59 16.02 -2.77
C LYS A 21 -10.77 16.98 -2.56
N GLN A 22 -11.64 17.14 -3.57
CA GLN A 22 -12.72 18.16 -3.57
C GLN A 22 -13.64 18.12 -2.35
N ASN A 23 -13.88 16.94 -1.75
CA ASN A 23 -14.76 16.77 -0.58
C ASN A 23 -14.02 16.43 0.73
N GLU A 24 -12.69 16.61 0.78
CA GLU A 24 -11.88 16.20 1.94
C GLU A 24 -11.50 17.40 2.81
N SER A 25 -11.55 17.27 4.14
CA SER A 25 -11.02 18.29 5.06
C SER A 25 -9.49 18.24 5.16
N PHE A 26 -8.84 19.34 5.56
CA PHE A 26 -7.38 19.30 5.79
C PHE A 26 -7.00 18.30 6.90
N SER A 27 -7.84 18.15 7.91
CA SER A 27 -7.67 17.14 8.96
C SER A 27 -7.71 15.72 8.41
N GLU A 28 -8.60 15.43 7.47
CA GLU A 28 -8.66 14.12 6.81
C GLU A 28 -7.48 13.87 5.89
N LEU A 29 -7.03 14.90 5.16
CA LEU A 29 -5.80 14.81 4.35
C LEU A 29 -4.60 14.50 5.23
N LEU A 30 -4.44 15.20 6.36
CA LEU A 30 -3.35 14.94 7.30
C LEU A 30 -3.47 13.54 7.91
N ARG A 31 -4.68 13.08 8.21
CA ARG A 31 -4.91 11.71 8.69
C ARG A 31 -4.55 10.67 7.63
N ARG A 32 -4.91 10.89 6.36
CA ARG A 32 -4.57 10.02 5.23
C ARG A 32 -3.07 9.98 5.00
N LEU A 33 -2.41 11.13 5.04
CA LEU A 33 -0.95 11.21 4.97
C LEU A 33 -0.30 10.49 6.15
N ALA A 34 -0.74 10.73 7.39
CA ALA A 34 -0.21 10.03 8.56
C ALA A 34 -0.44 8.52 8.47
N MET A 35 -1.60 8.06 8.02
CA MET A 35 -1.90 6.63 7.84
C MET A 35 -1.15 5.99 6.67
N SER A 36 -0.83 6.75 5.63
CA SER A 36 -0.05 6.26 4.48
C SER A 36 1.46 6.28 4.74
N VAL A 37 1.96 7.23 5.53
CA VAL A 37 3.36 7.30 5.97
C VAL A 37 3.65 6.29 7.09
N ASN A 38 2.73 6.13 8.05
CA ASN A 38 2.66 4.94 8.92
C ASN A 38 2.03 3.75 8.20
N GLY A 39 2.03 3.77 6.87
CA GLY A 39 1.51 2.71 6.01
C GLY A 39 1.91 1.39 6.60
N GLN A 40 0.89 0.62 7.00
CA GLN A 40 1.00 -0.68 7.62
C GLN A 40 2.25 -1.35 7.06
N LYS A 41 3.24 -1.56 7.93
CA LYS A 41 4.50 -2.17 7.54
C LYS A 41 4.16 -3.36 6.67
N LEU A 42 4.89 -3.60 5.58
CA LEU A 42 4.65 -4.77 4.73
C LEU A 42 4.65 -6.07 5.58
N GLU A 43 5.36 -6.04 6.71
CA GLU A 43 5.33 -7.01 7.82
C GLU A 43 3.90 -7.30 8.36
N SER A 44 3.03 -6.30 8.45
CA SER A 44 1.62 -6.44 8.88
C SER A 44 0.73 -7.17 7.86
N PHE A 45 1.15 -7.24 6.60
CA PHE A 45 0.47 -8.05 5.57
C PHE A 45 1.08 -9.46 5.47
N PHE A 46 2.22 -9.71 6.12
CA PHE A 46 2.85 -11.02 6.16
C PHE A 46 2.02 -11.95 7.05
N GLY A 47 1.32 -12.92 6.44
CA GLY A 47 0.44 -13.84 7.16
C GLY A 47 -0.99 -13.35 7.37
N SER A 48 -1.39 -12.20 6.79
CA SER A 48 -2.81 -11.77 6.76
C SER A 48 -3.66 -12.56 5.74
N TRP A 49 -3.04 -13.54 5.09
CA TRP A 49 -3.69 -14.49 4.20
C TRP A 49 -4.38 -15.57 5.06
N ASP A 50 -5.61 -15.28 5.48
CA ASP A 50 -6.53 -16.25 6.09
C ASP A 50 -7.21 -17.03 4.96
N LEU A 51 -6.52 -18.05 4.43
CA LEU A 51 -7.11 -18.93 3.41
C LEU A 51 -7.70 -20.15 4.08
N SER A 52 -8.90 -20.51 3.64
CA SER A 52 -9.41 -21.84 3.87
C SER A 52 -8.55 -22.89 3.14
N ASP A 53 -8.51 -24.12 3.66
CA ASP A 53 -7.79 -25.23 3.01
C ASP A 53 -8.24 -25.47 1.55
N GLN A 54 -9.48 -25.09 1.22
CA GLN A 54 -10.04 -25.22 -0.12
C GLN A 54 -9.48 -24.17 -1.07
N GLU A 55 -9.47 -22.89 -0.67
CA GLU A 55 -8.88 -21.81 -1.48
C GLU A 55 -7.37 -22.01 -1.68
N TYR A 56 -6.68 -22.52 -0.64
CA TYR A 56 -5.27 -22.87 -0.76
C TYR A 56 -5.03 -23.96 -1.83
N LYS A 57 -5.88 -24.99 -1.87
CA LYS A 57 -5.79 -26.06 -2.88
C LYS A 57 -6.05 -25.53 -4.29
N GLU A 58 -7.06 -24.70 -4.48
CA GLU A 58 -7.39 -24.12 -5.78
C GLU A 58 -6.25 -23.24 -6.31
N ILE A 59 -5.66 -22.41 -5.44
CA ILE A 59 -4.49 -21.60 -5.80
C ILE A 59 -3.28 -22.49 -6.12
N GLN A 60 -3.05 -23.56 -5.35
CA GLN A 60 -1.97 -24.51 -5.65
C GLN A 60 -2.16 -25.23 -6.98
N GLU A 61 -3.40 -25.58 -7.33
CA GLU A 61 -3.72 -26.23 -8.61
C GLU A 61 -3.55 -25.27 -9.78
N GLU A 62 -4.03 -24.04 -9.66
CA GLU A 62 -3.81 -22.97 -10.65
C GLU A 62 -2.32 -22.67 -10.87
N ILE A 63 -1.53 -22.57 -9.79
CA ILE A 63 -0.08 -22.38 -9.88
C ILE A 63 0.59 -23.57 -10.58
N LYS A 64 0.14 -24.80 -10.33
CA LYS A 64 0.66 -26.01 -11.00
C LYS A 64 0.29 -26.06 -12.49
N LEU A 65 -0.93 -25.64 -12.83
CA LEU A 65 -1.41 -25.61 -14.22
C LEU A 65 -0.73 -24.53 -15.04
N ASN A 66 -0.47 -23.36 -14.43
CA ASN A 66 0.18 -22.22 -15.06
C ASN A 66 1.69 -22.16 -14.78
N GLN A 67 2.34 -23.30 -14.53
CA GLN A 67 3.80 -23.36 -14.53
C GLN A 67 4.31 -23.07 -15.94
N ILE A 68 4.55 -21.79 -16.22
CA ILE A 68 5.42 -21.39 -17.32
C ILE A 68 6.75 -22.08 -17.04
N PRO A 69 7.29 -22.93 -17.93
CA PRO A 69 8.59 -23.53 -17.70
C PRO A 69 9.57 -22.39 -17.50
N PHE A 70 10.19 -22.35 -16.31
CA PHE A 70 11.23 -21.39 -16.01
C PHE A 70 12.40 -21.73 -16.95
N ASN A 71 12.38 -21.14 -18.15
CA ASN A 71 13.42 -21.33 -19.14
C ASN A 71 14.68 -20.68 -18.58
N GLY A 72 15.49 -21.48 -17.89
CA GLY A 72 16.75 -21.13 -17.26
C GLY A 72 17.83 -20.74 -18.26
N LYS A 73 17.54 -19.82 -19.18
CA LYS A 73 18.58 -19.08 -19.89
C LYS A 73 19.22 -18.14 -18.87
N LYS A 74 20.23 -18.66 -18.15
CA LYS A 74 21.28 -17.86 -17.51
C LYS A 74 21.69 -16.79 -18.51
N ARG A 75 21.28 -15.53 -18.29
CA ARG A 75 21.95 -14.41 -18.95
C ARG A 75 23.36 -14.39 -18.39
N ARG A 76 24.31 -14.91 -19.17
CA ARG A 76 25.72 -14.57 -18.99
C ARG A 76 25.82 -13.07 -19.26
N PHE A 77 26.19 -12.31 -18.23
CA PHE A 77 26.75 -10.98 -18.42
C PHE A 77 28.23 -11.23 -18.72
N ASP A 78 28.59 -11.07 -20.00
CA ASP A 78 29.96 -10.74 -20.40
C ASP A 78 30.15 -9.22 -20.29
#